data_AF-Q7ATH6-F1
#
_entry.id   AF-Q7ATH6-F1
#
_cell.length_a   1.000
_cell.length_b   1.000
_cell.length_c   1.000
_cell.angle_alpha   90.00
_cell.angle_beta   90.00
_cell.angle_gamma   90.00
#
_symmetry.space_group_name_H-M   'P 1'
#
loop_
_entity.id
_entity.type
_entity.pdbx_description
1 polymer ?
#
loop_
_entity_poly.entity_id
_entity_poly.type
_entity_poly.pdbx_seq_one_letter_code
_entity_poly.pdbx_strand_id
1 'polypeptide(L)' 'MTASILQQSVVDADFRAALLENPAAFGASAAALPTPVEAQDQASLDFWTKDIAATEAFACRQSCSFGPFTFVCDGNTK' A
#
# COMPACT_ATOMS: atom_id res chain seq x y z
N MET A 1 25.88 -11.32 0.93
CA MET A 1 24.47 -10.97 1.21
C MET A 1 23.98 -10.13 0.04
N THR A 2 22.91 -10.54 -0.63
CA THR A 2 22.37 -9.80 -1.79
C THR A 2 21.59 -8.58 -1.30
N ALA A 3 21.63 -7.48 -2.07
CA ALA A 3 20.98 -6.21 -1.70
C ALA A 3 19.47 -6.38 -1.46
N SER A 4 18.81 -7.30 -2.16
CA SER A 4 17.39 -7.63 -2.00
C SER A 4 17.06 -8.22 -0.62
N ILE A 5 17.91 -9.11 -0.08
CA ILE A 5 17.69 -9.71 1.25
C ILE A 5 17.78 -8.64 2.35
N LEU A 6 18.76 -7.73 2.23
CA LEU A 6 18.90 -6.62 3.17
C LEU A 6 17.69 -5.69 3.12
N GLN A 7 17.25 -5.30 1.92
CA GLN A 7 16.08 -4.45 1.76
C GLN A 7 14.83 -5.10 2.34
N GLN A 8 14.59 -6.38 2.04
CA GLN A 8 13.41 -7.08 2.54
C GLN A 8 13.43 -7.22 4.07
N SER A 9 14.60 -7.47 4.67
CA SER A 9 14.76 -7.54 6.15
C SER A 9 14.49 -6.22 6.89
N VAL A 10 14.41 -5.11 6.15
CA VAL A 10 14.16 -3.77 6.68
C VAL A 10 12.69 -3.37 6.54
N VAL A 11 12.02 -3.76 5.46
CA VAL A 11 10.64 -3.32 5.14
C VAL A 11 9.58 -4.35 5.53
N ASP A 12 9.97 -5.61 5.71
CA ASP A 12 9.06 -6.73 5.98
C ASP A 12 9.43 -7.36 7.33
N ALA A 13 8.57 -7.13 8.32
CA ALA A 13 8.76 -7.59 9.69
C ALA A 13 8.69 -9.13 9.80
N ASP A 14 7.83 -9.78 9.00
CA ASP A 14 7.66 -11.23 9.01
C ASP A 14 8.86 -11.91 8.38
N PHE A 15 9.35 -11.37 7.26
CA PHE A 15 10.59 -11.84 6.64
C PHE A 15 11.78 -11.63 7.58
N ARG A 16 11.87 -10.49 8.27
CA ARG A 16 12.92 -10.25 9.25
C ARG A 16 12.88 -11.26 10.40
N ALA A 17 11.69 -11.58 10.92
CA ALA A 17 11.52 -12.58 11.97
C ALA A 17 12.01 -13.96 11.49
N ALA A 18 11.58 -14.40 10.30
CA ALA A 18 12.03 -15.66 9.70
C ALA A 18 13.55 -15.69 9.43
N LEU A 19 14.12 -14.57 8.99
CA LEU A 19 15.55 -14.42 8.74
C LEU A 19 16.38 -14.49 10.04
N LEU A 20 15.87 -13.92 11.14
CA LEU A 20 16.50 -14.00 12.45
C LEU A 20 16.42 -15.41 13.05
N GLU A 21 15.33 -16.13 12.79
CA GLU A 21 15.12 -17.51 13.26
C GLU A 21 16.04 -18.51 12.54
N ASN A 22 16.25 -18.37 11.23
CA ASN A 22 17.13 -19.26 10.47
C ASN A 22 17.96 -18.53 9.41
N PRO A 23 19.00 -17.76 9.81
CA PRO A 23 19.79 -16.96 8.88
C PRO A 23 20.58 -17.81 7.87
N ALA A 24 20.92 -19.06 8.21
CA ALA A 24 21.62 -19.99 7.34
C ALA A 24 20.80 -20.41 6.12
N ALA A 25 19.47 -20.54 6.27
CA ALA A 25 18.56 -20.84 5.16
C ALA A 25 18.57 -19.77 4.07
N PHE A 26 18.94 -18.53 4.42
CA PHE A 26 19.01 -17.38 3.53
C PHE A 26 20.45 -17.00 3.15
N GLY A 27 21.45 -17.79 3.55
CA GLY A 27 22.87 -17.49 3.29
C GLY A 27 23.32 -16.16 3.92
N ALA A 28 22.71 -15.75 5.02
CA ALA A 28 22.95 -14.49 5.71
C ALA A 28 23.53 -14.74 7.12
N SER A 29 24.20 -13.73 7.70
CA SER A 29 24.52 -13.71 9.12
C SER A 29 23.69 -12.63 9.82
N ALA A 30 23.02 -12.98 10.91
CA ALA A 30 22.11 -12.09 11.63
C ALA A 30 22.79 -10.85 12.26
N ALA A 31 24.12 -10.88 12.41
CA ALA A 31 24.91 -9.84 13.06
C ALA A 31 24.98 -8.50 12.29
N ALA A 32 24.45 -8.43 11.07
CA ALA A 32 24.57 -7.24 10.20
C ALA A 32 23.23 -6.71 9.66
N LEU A 33 22.09 -7.12 10.24
CA LEU A 33 20.79 -6.62 9.76
C LEU A 33 20.59 -5.15 10.15
N PRO A 34 20.29 -4.25 9.20
CA PRO A 34 19.99 -2.85 9.50
C PRO A 34 18.77 -2.75 10.42
N THR A 35 18.61 -1.62 11.08
CA THR A 35 17.40 -1.32 11.86
C THR A 35 16.17 -1.42 10.93
N PRO A 36 15.09 -2.10 11.34
CA PRO A 36 13.86 -2.14 10.56
C PRO A 36 13.29 -0.72 10.41
N VAL A 37 12.68 -0.45 9.26
CA VAL A 37 11.88 0.76 9.06
C VAL A 37 10.49 0.47 9.61
N GLU A 38 9.89 1.46 10.27
CA GLU A 38 8.56 1.25 10.81
C GLU A 38 7.53 1.02 9.71
N ALA A 39 6.62 0.08 9.98
CA ALA A 39 5.49 -0.17 9.10
C ALA A 39 4.68 1.12 8.93
N GLN A 40 4.23 1.39 7.69
CA GLN A 40 3.34 2.53 7.48
C GLN A 40 2.06 2.32 8.28
N ASP A 41 1.67 3.35 9.03
CA ASP A 41 0.47 3.31 9.86
C ASP A 41 -0.77 3.09 8.98
N GLN A 42 -1.46 1.96 9.21
CA GLN A 42 -2.65 1.59 8.44
C GLN A 42 -3.75 2.67 8.55
N ALA A 43 -3.87 3.34 9.70
CA ALA A 43 -4.84 4.41 9.86
C ALA A 43 -4.52 5.62 8.96
N SER A 44 -3.24 5.95 8.78
CA SER A 44 -2.78 6.94 7.80
C SER A 44 -3.11 6.53 6.37
N LEU A 45 -2.82 5.28 5.98
CA LEU A 45 -3.15 4.76 4.65
C LEU A 45 -4.66 4.81 4.37
N ASP A 46 -5.47 4.39 5.33
CA ASP A 46 -6.93 4.41 5.24
C ASP A 46 -7.47 5.85 5.17
N PHE A 47 -6.85 6.80 5.87
CA PHE A 47 -7.19 8.22 5.81
C PHE A 47 -7.00 8.77 4.39
N TRP A 48 -5.83 8.56 3.79
CA TRP A 48 -5.55 9.00 2.41
C TRP A 48 -6.47 8.32 1.39
N THR A 49 -6.75 7.03 1.58
CA THR A 49 -7.63 6.26 0.70
C THR A 49 -9.06 6.78 0.73
N LYS A 50 -9.57 7.15 1.92
CA LYS A 50 -10.91 7.73 2.07
C LYS A 50 -11.06 9.07 1.35
N ASP A 51 -10.06 9.93 1.44
CA ASP A 51 -10.09 11.24 0.77
C ASP A 51 -10.05 11.11 -0.76
N ILE A 52 -9.27 10.16 -1.29
CA ILE A 52 -9.26 9.83 -2.72
C ILE A 52 -10.64 9.30 -3.13
N ALA A 53 -11.19 8.33 -2.40
CA ALA A 53 -12.50 7.76 -2.70
C ALA A 53 -13.62 8.81 -2.64
N ALA A 54 -13.56 9.76 -1.70
CA ALA A 54 -14.50 10.88 -1.62
C ALA A 54 -14.40 11.82 -2.83
N THR A 55 -13.17 12.10 -3.29
CA THR A 55 -12.91 12.92 -4.48
C THR A 55 -13.44 12.24 -5.74
N GLU A 56 -13.21 10.93 -5.90
CA GLU A 56 -13.71 10.15 -7.03
C GLU A 56 -15.24 10.06 -7.02
N ALA A 57 -15.86 9.85 -5.85
CA ALA A 57 -17.32 9.85 -5.71
C ALA A 57 -17.93 11.21 -6.07
N PHE A 58 -17.30 12.31 -5.65
CA PHE A 58 -17.72 13.66 -6.03
C PHE A 58 -17.59 13.90 -7.54
N ALA A 59 -16.45 13.53 -8.14
CA ALA A 59 -16.22 13.66 -9.57
C ALA A 59 -17.24 12.86 -10.40
N CYS A 60 -17.51 11.61 -10.00
CA CYS A 60 -18.54 10.77 -10.62
C CYS A 60 -19.92 11.45 -10.55
N ARG A 61 -20.30 12.00 -9.39
CA ARG A 61 -21.56 12.74 -9.24
C ARG A 61 -21.64 13.97 -10.12
N GLN A 62 -20.53 14.67 -10.33
CA GLN A 62 -20.47 15.84 -11.21
C GLN A 62 -20.61 15.45 -12.68
N SER A 63 -20.17 14.27 -13.09
CA SER A 63 -20.38 13.69 -14.43
C SER A 63 -21.77 13.09 -14.63
N CYS A 64 -22.72 13.37 -13.73
CA CYS A 64 -24.09 12.90 -13.91
C CYS A 64 -24.88 13.81 -14.85
N SER A 65 -25.43 13.23 -15.92
CA SER A 65 -26.37 13.89 -16.82
C SER A 65 -27.80 13.38 -16.58
N PHE A 66 -28.75 14.31 -16.44
CA PHE A 66 -30.18 14.02 -16.27
C PHE A 66 -30.94 14.37 -17.54
N GLY A 67 -31.46 13.36 -18.24
CA GLY A 67 -32.44 13.51 -19.31
C GLY A 67 -33.87 13.28 -18.79
N PRO A 68 -34.90 13.56 -19.61
CA PRO A 68 -36.31 13.38 -19.21
C PRO A 68 -36.70 11.92 -18.85
N PHE A 69 -35.88 10.93 -19.22
CA PHE A 69 -36.14 9.50 -18.93
C PHE A 69 -34.92 8.70 -18.44
N THR A 70 -33.73 9.30 -18.36
CA THR A 70 -32.47 8.57 -18.10
C THR A 70 -31.48 9.34 -17.22
N PHE A 71 -30.78 8.60 -16.37
CA PHE A 71 -29.69 9.06 -15.51
C PHE A 71 -28.41 8.32 -15.89
N VAL A 72 -27.34 9.05 -16.24
CA VAL A 72 -26.04 8.47 -16.61
C VAL A 72 -24.96 9.13 -15.77
N CYS A 73 -24.16 8.32 -15.06
CA CYS A 73 -22.97 8.74 -14.32
C CYS A 73 -21.87 7.70 -14.53
N ASP A 74 -21.05 7.92 -15.55
CA ASP A 74 -19.98 7.00 -15.96
C ASP A 74 -18.60 7.65 -15.92
N GLY A 75 -18.48 8.86 -15.34
CA GLY A 75 -17.24 9.63 -15.32
C GLY A 75 -16.93 10.36 -16.63
N ASN A 76 -17.63 10.05 -17.73
CA ASN A 76 -17.42 10.64 -19.06
C ASN A 76 -18.58 11.54 -19.52
N THR A 77 -19.77 11.41 -18.93
CA THR A 77 -20.99 12.02 -19.47
C THR A 77 -21.36 13.34 -18.80
N LYS A 78 -20.71 14.43 -19.22
CA LYS A 78 -21.24 15.80 -19.12
C LYS A 78 -20.76 16.68 -20.26
#